data_AF-A0A101VCR4-F1
#
_entry.id   AF-A0A101VCR4-F1
#
_cell.length_a   1.000
_cell.length_b   1.000
_cell.length_c   1.000
_cell.angle_alpha   90.00
_cell.angle_beta   90.00
_cell.angle_gamma   90.00
#
_symmetry.space_group_name_H-M   'P 1'
#
loop_
_entity.id
_entity.type
_entity.pdbx_description
1 polymer ?
#
loop_
_entity_poly.entity_id
_entity_poly.type
_entity_poly.pdbx_seq_one_letter_code
_entity_poly.pdbx_strand_id
1 'polypeptide(L)' 'MKVKAVVDKIEEGYYAVLLVGEDEYEVDWPYDYLPPGVQEGDILEFGVGIDKDGTDKQKEIVIKLLQKIKEKNISK' A
#
# COMPACT_ATOMS: atom_id res chain seq x y z
N MET A 1 -2.85 5.78 -13.06
CA MET A 1 -4.32 5.91 -13.08
C MET A 1 -4.72 6.64 -11.81
N LYS A 2 -5.69 7.55 -11.86
CA LYS A 2 -6.27 8.16 -10.66
C LYS A 2 -7.59 7.46 -10.35
N VAL A 3 -7.82 7.17 -9.08
CA VAL A 3 -9.00 6.47 -8.59
C VAL A 3 -9.58 7.30 -7.46
N LYS A 4 -10.91 7.31 -7.36
CA LYS A 4 -11.63 7.94 -6.26
C LYS A 4 -12.25 6.88 -5.38
N ALA A 5 -12.34 7.18 -4.09
CA ALA A 5 -13.10 6.38 -3.16
C ALA A 5 -13.85 7.25 -2.16
N VAL A 6 -14.98 6.75 -1.70
CA VAL A 6 -15.72 7.34 -0.57
C VAL A 6 -15.28 6.64 0.70
N VAL A 7 -15.05 7.40 1.76
CA VAL A 7 -14.86 6.85 3.11
C VAL A 7 -16.22 6.45 3.66
N ASP A 8 -16.52 5.15 3.70
CA ASP A 8 -17.80 4.67 4.22
C ASP A 8 -17.81 4.66 5.75
N LYS A 9 -16.76 4.08 6.35
CA LYS A 9 -16.63 3.95 7.80
C LYS A 9 -15.21 4.14 8.28
N ILE A 10 -15.03 4.74 9.45
CA ILE A 10 -13.73 4.84 10.14
C ILE A 10 -13.79 4.08 11.46
N GLU A 11 -13.00 3.01 11.58
CA GLU A 11 -12.70 2.38 12.88
C GLU A 11 -11.47 3.07 13.47
N GLU A 12 -11.70 4.06 14.35
CA GLU A 12 -10.63 4.90 14.92
C GLU A 12 -9.44 4.07 15.44
N GLY A 13 -8.26 4.33 14.88
CA GLY A 13 -7.01 3.68 15.28
C GLY A 13 -6.79 2.27 14.72
N TYR A 14 -7.66 1.76 13.84
CA TYR A 14 -7.51 0.46 13.19
C TYR A 14 -7.46 0.58 11.65
N TYR A 15 -8.60 0.84 11.02
CA TYR A 15 -8.72 0.93 9.56
C TYR A 15 -9.95 1.77 9.18
N ALA A 16 -10.02 2.19 7.93
CA ALA A 16 -11.21 2.75 7.31
C ALA A 16 -11.67 1.84 6.18
N VAL A 17 -12.98 1.75 5.97
CA VAL A 17 -13.57 1.07 4.82
C VAL A 17 -13.74 2.10 3.71
N LEU A 18 -13.10 1.87 2.57
CA LEU A 18 -13.19 2.72 1.38
C LEU A 18 -14.02 2.02 0.31
N LEU A 19 -14.98 2.74 -0.29
CA LEU A 19 -15.74 2.30 -1.46
C LEU A 19 -15.10 2.88 -2.71
N VAL A 20 -14.42 2.05 -3.49
CA VAL A 20 -13.53 2.45 -4.58
C VAL A 20 -14.22 2.34 -5.94
N GLY A 21 -14.18 3.42 -6.72
CA GLY A 21 -14.68 3.45 -8.10
C GLY A 21 -16.22 3.51 -8.19
N GLU A 22 -16.74 3.30 -9.40
CA GLU A 22 -18.19 3.33 -9.66
C GLU A 22 -18.91 2.06 -9.16
N ASP A 23 -18.20 0.94 -9.09
CA ASP A 23 -18.71 -0.34 -8.61
C ASP A 23 -18.65 -0.47 -7.07
N GLU A 24 -18.21 0.59 -6.37
CA GLU A 24 -18.14 0.67 -4.90
C GLU A 24 -17.42 -0.52 -4.25
N TYR A 25 -16.25 -0.91 -4.78
CA TYR A 25 -15.47 -2.00 -4.20
C TYR A 25 -14.97 -1.63 -2.79
N GLU A 26 -15.31 -2.45 -1.79
CA GLU A 26 -14.83 -2.30 -0.43
C GLU A 26 -13.34 -2.63 -0.29
N VAL A 27 -12.61 -1.73 0.37
CA VAL A 27 -11.19 -1.88 0.69
C VAL A 27 -10.93 -1.43 2.13
N ASP A 28 -10.41 -2.34 2.95
CA ASP A 28 -9.87 -1.99 4.27
C ASP A 28 -8.55 -1.24 4.10
N TRP A 29 -8.56 0.05 4.42
CA TRP A 29 -7.42 0.94 4.33
C TRP A 29 -6.86 1.25 5.73
N PRO A 30 -5.55 1.08 5.98
CA PRO A 30 -5.00 1.33 7.31
C PRO A 30 -5.13 2.82 7.69
N TYR A 31 -5.55 3.07 8.93
CA TYR A 31 -5.82 4.42 9.42
C TYR A 31 -4.60 5.35 9.31
N ASP A 32 -3.39 4.83 9.54
CA ASP A 32 -2.14 5.59 9.50
C ASP A 32 -1.80 6.19 8.13
N TYR A 33 -2.43 5.69 7.06
CA TYR A 33 -2.23 6.19 5.69
C TYR A 33 -3.36 7.11 5.22
N LEU A 34 -4.29 7.48 6.09
CA LEU A 34 -5.32 8.46 5.77
C LEU A 34 -4.78 9.89 5.92
N PRO A 35 -5.28 10.85 5.12
CA PRO A 35 -5.01 12.26 5.34
C PRO A 35 -5.50 12.72 6.72
N PRO A 36 -4.80 13.66 7.37
CA PRO A 36 -5.25 14.18 8.65
C PRO A 36 -6.59 14.91 8.50
N GLY A 37 -7.52 14.62 9.40
CA GLY A 37 -8.84 15.26 9.43
C GLY A 37 -9.86 14.67 8.46
N VAL A 38 -9.60 13.49 7.87
CA VAL A 38 -10.60 12.77 7.08
C VAL A 38 -11.81 12.39 7.95
N GLN A 39 -12.99 12.42 7.35
CA GLN A 39 -14.27 12.06 7.98
C GLN A 39 -15.02 11.02 7.13
N GLU A 40 -15.98 10.34 7.75
CA GLU A 40 -16.92 9.50 7.02
C GLU A 40 -17.72 10.34 6.01
N GLY A 41 -17.88 9.81 4.80
CA GLY A 41 -18.46 10.51 3.66
C GLY A 41 -17.47 11.32 2.80
N ASP A 42 -16.22 11.51 3.23
CA ASP A 42 -15.23 12.20 2.42
C ASP A 42 -14.85 11.42 1.16
N ILE A 43 -14.51 12.16 0.09
CA ILE A 43 -14.02 11.58 -1.16
C ILE A 43 -12.50 11.70 -1.20
N LEU A 44 -11.82 10.56 -1.21
CA LEU A 44 -10.37 10.47 -1.41
C LEU A 44 -10.04 10.30 -2.90
N GLU A 45 -8.99 10.96 -3.36
CA GLU A 45 -8.38 10.72 -4.67
C GLU A 45 -6.97 10.15 -4.46
N PHE A 46 -6.69 8.99 -5.04
CA PHE A 46 -5.37 8.36 -4.97
C PHE A 46 -4.90 7.87 -6.35
N GLY A 47 -3.58 7.77 -6.47
CA GLY A 47 -2.91 7.31 -7.68
C GLY A 47 -2.49 5.85 -7.56
N VAL A 48 -2.87 5.03 -8.54
CA VAL A 48 -2.35 3.66 -8.68
C VAL A 48 -1.46 3.59 -9.92
N GLY A 49 -0.24 3.08 -9.73
CA GLY A 49 0.78 2.97 -10.76
C GLY A 49 1.87 1.97 -10.39
N ILE A 50 2.55 1.45 -11.41
CA ILE A 50 3.69 0.55 -11.25
C ILE A 50 4.97 1.37 -11.17
N ASP A 51 5.67 1.31 -10.05
CA ASP A 51 7.03 1.84 -9.91
C ASP A 51 8.06 0.80 -10.37
N LYS A 52 8.42 0.83 -11.66
CA LYS A 52 9.40 -0.10 -12.24
C LYS A 52 10.79 0.10 -11.64
N ASP A 53 11.20 1.34 -11.43
CA ASP A 53 12.53 1.67 -10.93
C ASP A 53 12.69 1.20 -9.47
N GLY A 54 11.69 1.45 -8.63
CA GLY A 54 11.65 0.92 -7.27
C GLY A 54 11.64 -0.60 -7.25
N THR A 55 10.87 -1.23 -8.15
CA THR A 55 10.82 -2.70 -8.28
C THR A 55 12.18 -3.28 -8.64
N ASP A 56 12.91 -2.68 -9.59
CA ASP A 56 14.21 -3.18 -10.01
C ASP A 56 15.28 -2.98 -8.93
N LYS A 57 15.27 -1.84 -8.23
CA LYS A 57 16.11 -1.63 -7.04
C LYS A 57 15.86 -2.68 -5.96
N GLN A 58 14.59 -3.02 -5.71
CA GLN A 58 14.23 -4.04 -4.73
C GLN A 58 14.75 -5.43 -5.14
N LYS A 59 14.69 -5.79 -6.43
CA LYS A 59 15.28 -7.04 -6.93
C LYS A 59 16.77 -7.11 -6.66
N GLU A 60 17.51 -6.03 -6.89
CA GLU A 60 18.95 -6.00 -6.59
C GLU A 60 19.25 -6.23 -5.10
N ILE A 61 18.44 -5.64 -4.22
CA ILE A 61 18.57 -5.84 -2.76
C ILE A 61 18.33 -7.30 -2.41
N VAL A 62 17.28 -7.91 -2.94
CA VAL A 62 16.95 -9.33 -2.71
C VAL A 62 18.09 -10.23 -3.18
N ILE A 63 18.65 -9.99 -4.37
CA ILE A 63 19.79 -10.77 -4.89
C ILE A 63 20.98 -10.67 -3.95
N LYS A 64 21.32 -9.46 -3.48
CA LYS A 64 22.42 -9.24 -2.53
C LYS A 64 22.19 -9.98 -1.20
N LEU A 65 20.95 -10.00 -0.69
CA LEU A 65 20.61 -10.73 0.54
C LEU A 65 20.75 -12.25 0.36
N LEU A 66 20.31 -12.80 -0.78
CA LEU A 66 20.44 -14.22 -1.10
C LEU A 66 21.91 -14.65 -1.22
N GLN A 67 22.76 -13.82 -1.85
CA GLN A 67 24.21 -14.07 -1.94
C GLN A 67 24.85 -14.15 -0.55
N LYS A 68 24.54 -13.21 0.36
CA LYS A 68 25.06 -13.23 1.73
C LYS A 68 24.67 -14.49 2.50
N ILE A 69 23.46 -15.01 2.29
CA ILE A 69 23.01 -16.26 2.92
C ILE A 69 23.79 -17.44 2.35
N LYS A 70 23.98 -17.49 1.02
CA LYS A 70 24.73 -18.56 0.36
C LYS A 70 26.18 -18.62 0.84
N GLU A 71 26.86 -17.48 0.92
CA GLU A 71 28.24 -17.39 1.39
C GLU A 71 28.40 -17.90 2.83
N LYS A 72 27.48 -17.50 3.73
CA LYS A 72 27.48 -17.94 5.14
C LYS A 72 27.25 -19.44 5.31
N ASN A 73 26.51 -20.07 4.41
CA ASN A 73 26.24 -21.51 4.46
C ASN A 73 27.36 -22.35 3.83
N ILE A 74 28.17 -21.76 2.94
CA ILE A 74 29.35 -22.42 2.34
C ILE A 74 30.59 -22.27 3.23
N SER A 75 30.66 -21.24 4.07
CA SER A 75 31.73 -21.01 5.03
C SER A 75 31.54 -21.75 6.38
N LYS A 76 30.61 -22.70 6.46
CA LYS A 76 30.36 -23.60 7.60
C LYS A 76 30.69 -25.02 7.19
#